data_AF-A0A1H4HBD6-F1
#
_entry.id   AF-A0A1H4HBD6-F1
#
_cell.length_a   1.000
_cell.length_b   1.000
_cell.length_c   1.000
_cell.angle_alpha   90.00
_cell.angle_beta   90.00
_cell.angle_gamma   90.00
#
_symmetry.space_group_name_H-M   'P 1'
#
loop_
_entity.id
_entity.type
_entity.pdbx_description
1 polymer ?
#
loop_
_entity_poly.entity_id
_entity_poly.type
_entity_poly.pdbx_seq_one_letter_code
_entity_poly.pdbx_strand_id
1 'polypeptide(L)' 'MANPISDGAYELRFDALFSNRRSYSFPCDGLGHVDIDSLTERARLNYFYARAMIGMEVAWPDVRPHMSH' A
#
# COMPACT_ATOMS: atom_id res chain seq x y z
N MET A 1 -3.94 6.88 25.76
CA MET A 1 -3.64 7.93 24.77
C MET A 1 -3.73 7.26 23.41
N ALA A 2 -4.92 7.24 22.80
CA ALA A 2 -5.12 6.66 21.48
C ALA A 2 -4.63 7.68 20.46
N ASN A 3 -3.60 7.32 19.69
CA ASN A 3 -3.12 8.12 18.58
C ASN A 3 -4.29 8.25 17.59
N PRO A 4 -4.68 9.44 17.13
CA PRO A 4 -5.64 9.56 16.04
C PRO A 4 -4.92 9.10 14.77
N ILE A 5 -4.91 7.78 14.56
CA ILE A 5 -4.73 7.20 13.23
C ILE A 5 -5.75 7.93 12.35
N SER A 6 -5.22 8.85 11.55
CA SER A 6 -5.96 9.44 10.46
C SER A 6 -6.10 8.29 9.46
N ASP A 7 -7.09 7.45 9.72
CA ASP A 7 -7.41 6.23 9.00
C ASP A 7 -7.78 6.65 7.57
N GLY A 8 -6.85 6.45 6.65
CA GLY A 8 -6.86 7.17 5.38
C GLY A 8 -6.34 8.59 5.59
N ALA A 9 -5.04 8.76 5.79
CA ALA A 9 -4.33 9.96 5.37
C ALA A 9 -3.20 9.58 4.43
N TYR A 10 -2.74 8.33 4.48
CA TYR A 10 -1.64 7.82 3.70
C TYR A 10 -1.98 6.47 3.08
N GLU A 11 -1.37 6.21 1.94
CA GLU A 11 -1.43 4.96 1.21
C GLU A 11 -0.02 4.51 0.83
N LEU A 12 0.26 3.22 0.99
CA LEU A 12 1.47 2.59 0.51
C LEU A 12 1.22 2.13 -0.92
N ARG A 13 1.89 2.80 -1.86
CA ARG A 13 1.70 2.56 -3.29
C ARG A 13 2.89 1.81 -3.88
N PHE A 14 2.56 0.73 -4.58
CA PHE A 14 3.45 -0.05 -5.43
C PHE A 14 3.12 0.30 -6.88
N ASP A 15 3.90 1.21 -7.48
CA ASP A 15 3.73 1.57 -8.89
C ASP A 15 4.24 0.44 -9.79
N ALA A 16 3.48 0.14 -10.85
CA ALA A 16 3.90 -0.81 -11.87
C ALA A 16 5.13 -0.31 -12.63
N LEU A 17 6.17 -1.14 -12.75
CA LEU A 17 7.38 -0.79 -13.53
C LEU A 17 7.11 -0.79 -15.04
N PHE A 18 6.13 -1.59 -15.48
CA PHE A 18 5.75 -1.73 -16.87
C PHE A 18 4.28 -1.37 -17.06
N SER A 19 3.95 -0.69 -18.17
CA SER A 19 2.60 -0.19 -18.47
C SER A 19 1.52 -1.28 -18.58
N ASN A 20 1.89 -2.55 -18.66
CA ASN A 20 0.99 -3.70 -18.70
C ASN A 20 0.72 -4.34 -17.32
N ARG A 21 1.38 -3.84 -16.26
CA ARG A 21 1.21 -4.35 -14.90
C ARG A 21 0.30 -3.46 -14.08
N ARG A 22 -0.30 -4.05 -13.06
CA ARG A 22 -1.22 -3.36 -12.16
C ARG A 22 -0.43 -2.71 -11.03
N SER A 23 -0.75 -1.47 -10.72
CA SER A 23 -0.27 -0.80 -9.51
C SER A 23 -1.16 -1.19 -8.32
N TYR A 24 -0.57 -1.30 -7.15
CA TYR A 24 -1.29 -1.67 -5.93
C TYR A 24 -1.17 -0.55 -4.91
N SER A 25 -2.28 -0.13 -4.31
CA SER A 25 -2.31 0.81 -3.19
C SER A 25 -2.99 0.16 -2.00
N PHE A 26 -2.40 0.36 -0.82
CA PHE A 26 -2.91 -0.15 0.44
C PHE A 26 -2.98 0.97 1.46
N PRO A 27 -4.01 1.03 2.32
CA PRO A 27 -4.03 1.99 3.41
C PRO A 27 -2.82 1.76 4.32
N CYS A 28 -2.13 2.83 4.69
CA CYS A 28 -1.01 2.76 5.62
C CYS A 28 -1.02 3.95 6.57
N ASP A 29 -0.26 3.83 7.66
CA ASP A 29 0.01 4.95 8.56
C ASP A 29 1.07 5.89 7.95
N GLY A 30 1.24 7.09 8.51
CA GLY A 30 2.24 8.08 8.05
C GLY A 30 3.70 7.60 8.13
N LEU A 31 3.95 6.49 8.83
CA LEU A 31 5.24 5.79 8.85
C LEU A 31 5.41 4.74 7.73
N GLY A 32 4.38 4.51 6.91
CA GLY A 32 4.38 3.48 5.86
C GLY A 32 4.03 2.07 6.35
N HIS A 33 3.52 1.95 7.57
CA HIS A 33 3.06 0.66 8.11
C HIS A 33 1.67 0.35 7.58
N VAL A 34 1.56 -0.71 6.80
CA VAL A 34 0.28 -1.26 6.35
C VAL A 34 -0.24 -2.19 7.44
N ASP A 35 -1.46 -1.94 7.91
CA ASP A 35 -2.14 -2.81 8.86
C ASP A 35 -2.72 -4.03 8.15
N ILE A 36 -1.92 -5.09 8.06
CA ILE A 36 -2.29 -6.33 7.34
C ILE A 36 -3.53 -6.98 7.98
N ASP A 37 -3.72 -6.83 9.30
CA ASP A 37 -4.86 -7.43 10.00
C ASP A 37 -6.19 -6.75 9.64
N SER A 38 -6.19 -5.44 9.41
CA SER A 38 -7.37 -4.72 8.93
C SER A 38 -7.68 -4.97 7.45
N LEU A 39 -6.75 -5.55 6.68
CA LEU A 39 -6.98 -5.91 5.28
C LEU A 39 -7.88 -7.14 5.13
N THR A 40 -8.72 -7.11 4.09
CA THR A 40 -9.45 -8.31 3.64
C THR A 40 -8.49 -9.38 3.11
N GLU A 41 -8.89 -10.65 3.13
CA GLU A 41 -8.05 -11.77 2.68
C GLU A 41 -7.49 -11.56 1.26
N ARG A 42 -8.30 -11.06 0.33
CA ARG A 42 -7.86 -10.71 -1.03
C ARG A 42 -6.81 -9.58 -1.03
N ALA A 43 -7.00 -8.55 -0.21
CA ALA A 43 -6.05 -7.46 -0.10
C ALA A 43 -4.73 -7.92 0.52
N ARG A 44 -4.76 -8.81 1.53
CA ARG A 44 -3.55 -9.43 2.10
C ARG A 44 -2.77 -10.20 1.05
N LEU A 45 -3.45 -11.04 0.26
CA LEU A 45 -2.81 -11.79 -0.83
C LEU A 45 -2.16 -10.86 -1.86
N ASN A 46 -2.87 -9.81 -2.27
CA ASN A 46 -2.31 -8.81 -3.19
C ASN A 46 -1.11 -8.07 -2.58
N TYR A 47 -1.13 -7.77 -1.28
CA TYR A 47 -0.02 -7.12 -0.58
C TYR A 47 1.23 -8.02 -0.57
N PHE A 48 1.08 -9.29 -0.21
CA PHE A 48 2.21 -10.23 -0.25
C PHE A 48 2.73 -10.45 -1.66
N TYR A 49 1.86 -10.53 -2.66
CA TYR A 49 2.26 -10.61 -4.07
C TYR A 49 3.04 -9.38 -4.53
N ALA A 50 2.51 -8.17 -4.27
CA ALA A 50 3.19 -6.92 -4.62
C ALA A 50 4.57 -6.85 -3.94
N ARG A 51 4.66 -7.23 -2.67
CA ARG A 51 5.91 -7.25 -1.91
C ARG A 51 6.92 -8.26 -2.44
N ALA A 52 6.48 -9.43 -2.92
CA ALA A 52 7.33 -10.43 -3.55
C ALA A 52 7.84 -10.00 -4.93
N MET A 53 7.10 -9.13 -5.63
CA MET A 53 7.40 -8.66 -6.98
C MET A 53 8.12 -7.30 -7.04
N ILE A 54 8.55 -6.75 -5.89
CA ILE A 54 9.32 -5.50 -5.83
C ILE A 54 10.62 -5.64 -6.61
N GLY A 55 10.91 -4.65 -7.47
CA GLY A 55 12.09 -4.62 -8.33
C GLY A 55 11.99 -5.53 -9.56
N MET A 56 10.91 -6.32 -9.69
CA MET A 56 10.65 -7.18 -10.84
C MET A 56 9.45 -6.69 -11.65
N GLU A 57 8.28 -6.55 -11.04
CA GLU A 57 7.07 -6.06 -11.70
C GLU A 57 6.58 -4.73 -11.14
N VAL A 58 6.86 -4.46 -9.87
CA VAL A 58 6.45 -3.23 -9.17
C VAL A 58 7.66 -2.54 -8.57
N ALA A 59 7.60 -1.22 -8.46
CA ALA A 59 8.63 -0.40 -7.86
C ALA A 59 8.66 -0.60 -6.33
N TRP A 60 9.68 -0.02 -5.71
CA TRP A 60 9.74 0.09 -4.25
C TRP A 60 8.51 0.85 -3.74
N PRO A 61 7.91 0.39 -2.62
CA PRO A 61 6.72 1.02 -2.09
C PRO A 61 7.01 2.47 -1.67
N ASP A 62 6.08 3.35 -2.02
CA ASP A 62 6.16 4.78 -1.70
C ASP A 62 4.96 5.16 -0.84
N VAL A 63 5.21 5.88 0.25
CA VAL A 63 4.14 6.37 1.15
C VAL A 63 3.63 7.67 0.57
N ARG A 64 2.38 7.69 0.14
CA ARG A 64 1.74 8.89 -0.42
C ARG A 64 0.60 9.34 0.47
N PRO A 65 0.38 10.65 0.60
CA PRO A 65 -0.84 11.13 1.20
C PRO A 65 -2.02 10.70 0.32
N HIS A 66 -2.97 9.97 0.90
CA HIS A 66 -4.27 9.77 0.28
C HIS A 66 -4.94 11.16 0.31
N MET A 67 -5.17 11.76 -0.85
CA MET A 67 -5.98 12.96 -0.94
C MET A 67 -7.38 12.50 -1.35
N SER A 68 -8.23 12.24 -0.37
CA SER A 68 -9.67 12.21 -0.62
C SER A 68 -10.11 13.62 -1.01
N HIS A 69 -10.42 13.82 -2.29
CA HIS A 69 -10.99 15.06 -2.82
C HIS A 69 -12.45 15.22 -2.39
#